data_AF-A0A3D0Y5C9-F1
#
_entry.id   AF-A0A3D0Y5C9-F1
#
_cell.length_a   1.000
_cell.length_b   1.000
_cell.length_c   1.000
_cell.angle_alpha   90.00
_cell.angle_beta   90.00
_cell.angle_gamma   90.00
#
_symmetry.space_group_name_H-M   'P 1'
#
loop_
_entity.id
_entity.type
_entity.pdbx_description
1 polymer ?
#
loop_
_entity_poly.entity_id
_entity_poly.type
_entity_poly.pdbx_seq_one_letter_code
_entity_poly.pdbx_strand_id
1 'polypeptide(L)'
;MNLFKNLFKQDIFKQLSWYTFAQIVVQGSAFLSAIIVTRYLGPINLGLYSFVQNYVGTLLTVGGGMDFYFTWKIAKSDNHFRDVQQFIGYKFSIYLLLTIFGLFSAWIILPRDIAFMISIMLVPACINSLSVFSLYLTATDRARFMSMIQIVSSVSLLLIKIVLVLLKSPLYSFVVVAAVDSAIGGVLILIILIRMSEWKHFLKSFEIPSFFKSISFLYSIRLSIIAIIFWQLLLRVDQLILATFSNAYTLGIYSAAVKIAEVPNFLAGVLSAALISRMAYISTQKDEESKKKLHKIMTSYFLVGSLIALGIIVFAPLAIHILYGERFAESVVVLRAYALSIPFMFMNYFFLGMYGARDRQHHQIGIFGFAVFINIFLVYVLTPRFGLTGTALATSIAYMVAAFGFYFNLENKK
;
A
#
# COMPACT_ATOMS: atom_id res chain seq x y z
N MET A 1 -6.11 -31.23 -14.62
CA MET A 1 -6.83 -30.71 -15.81
C MET A 1 -8.27 -30.25 -15.51
N ASN A 2 -8.97 -30.80 -14.52
CA ASN A 2 -10.34 -30.35 -14.14
C ASN A 2 -10.44 -29.05 -13.31
N LEU A 3 -9.35 -28.61 -12.66
CA LEU A 3 -9.31 -27.31 -11.95
C LEU A 3 -9.33 -26.10 -12.90
N PHE A 4 -8.82 -26.25 -14.13
CA PHE A 4 -8.73 -25.15 -15.10
C PHE A 4 -10.04 -24.87 -15.86
N LYS A 5 -10.91 -25.88 -16.03
CA LYS A 5 -12.25 -25.67 -16.62
C LYS A 5 -13.16 -24.84 -15.71
N ASN A 6 -12.91 -24.82 -14.39
CA ASN A 6 -13.69 -24.02 -13.45
C ASN A 6 -13.27 -22.54 -13.38
N LEU A 7 -12.08 -22.17 -13.86
CA LEU A 7 -11.64 -20.75 -13.92
C LEU A 7 -12.38 -19.93 -14.98
N PHE A 8 -13.00 -20.58 -15.96
CA PHE A 8 -13.82 -19.98 -17.02
C PHE A 8 -15.33 -20.09 -16.75
N LYS A 9 -15.76 -20.21 -15.49
CA LYS A 9 -17.16 -19.96 -15.17
C LYS A 9 -17.46 -18.46 -15.36
N GLN A 10 -18.55 -18.14 -16.04
CA GLN A 10 -18.99 -16.76 -16.32
C GLN A 10 -19.05 -15.90 -15.05
N ASP A 11 -19.29 -16.50 -13.89
CA ASP A 11 -19.33 -15.80 -12.60
C ASP A 11 -17.97 -15.28 -12.13
N ILE A 12 -16.87 -16.02 -12.33
CA ILE A 12 -15.53 -15.57 -11.93
C ILE A 12 -15.07 -14.41 -12.81
N PHE A 13 -15.35 -14.48 -14.11
CA PHE A 13 -15.05 -13.38 -15.03
C PHE A 13 -15.87 -12.12 -14.69
N LYS A 14 -17.14 -12.29 -14.31
CA LYS A 14 -18.01 -11.20 -13.85
C LYS A 14 -17.55 -10.61 -12.51
N GLN A 15 -17.01 -11.43 -11.61
CA GLN A 15 -16.42 -10.96 -10.36
C GLN A 15 -15.10 -10.22 -10.57
N LEU A 16 -14.22 -10.74 -11.43
CA LEU A 16 -12.96 -10.09 -11.81
C LEU A 16 -13.20 -8.76 -12.52
N SER A 17 -14.18 -8.70 -13.43
CA SER A 17 -14.53 -7.46 -14.12
C SER A 17 -15.12 -6.42 -13.16
N TRP A 18 -15.98 -6.86 -12.23
CA TRP A 18 -16.52 -5.99 -11.19
C TRP A 18 -15.45 -5.47 -10.23
N TYR A 19 -14.54 -6.33 -9.79
CA TYR A 19 -13.42 -5.96 -8.93
C TYR A 19 -12.50 -4.97 -9.63
N THR A 20 -12.17 -5.23 -10.90
CA THR A 20 -11.34 -4.32 -11.71
C THR A 20 -12.01 -2.96 -11.87
N PHE A 21 -13.31 -2.95 -12.18
CA PHE A 21 -14.10 -1.71 -12.26
C PHE A 21 -14.11 -0.94 -10.93
N ALA A 22 -14.35 -1.63 -9.82
CA ALA A 22 -14.35 -1.03 -8.50
C ALA A 22 -12.99 -0.42 -8.15
N GLN A 23 -11.91 -1.12 -8.45
CA GLN A 23 -10.57 -0.61 -8.22
C GLN A 23 -10.27 0.63 -9.07
N ILE A 24 -10.72 0.69 -10.34
CA ILE A 24 -10.60 1.89 -11.17
C ILE A 24 -11.29 3.09 -10.51
N VAL A 25 -12.52 2.90 -9.99
CA VAL A 25 -13.27 3.97 -9.32
C VAL A 25 -12.61 4.39 -8.02
N VAL A 26 -12.17 3.43 -7.20
CA VAL A 26 -11.49 3.68 -5.91
C VAL A 26 -10.19 4.45 -6.12
N GLN A 27 -9.35 4.00 -7.05
CA GLN A 27 -8.04 4.60 -7.30
C GLN A 27 -8.16 5.92 -8.05
N GLY A 28 -9.12 6.05 -8.97
CA GLY A 28 -9.47 7.33 -9.59
C GLY A 28 -9.94 8.36 -8.55
N SER A 29 -10.78 7.93 -7.60
CA SER A 29 -11.23 8.80 -6.51
C SER A 29 -10.08 9.19 -5.58
N ALA A 30 -9.18 8.26 -5.25
CA ALA A 30 -7.98 8.52 -4.46
C ALA A 30 -7.04 9.50 -5.16
N PHE A 31 -6.84 9.36 -6.47
CA PHE A 31 -5.99 10.25 -7.26
C PHE A 31 -6.58 11.66 -7.37
N LEU A 32 -7.88 11.79 -7.70
CA LEU A 32 -8.57 13.08 -7.70
C LEU A 32 -8.52 13.75 -6.32
N SER A 33 -8.74 12.97 -5.27
CA SER A 33 -8.59 13.45 -3.90
C SER A 33 -7.17 13.95 -3.64
N ALA A 34 -6.14 13.21 -4.07
CA ALA A 34 -4.76 13.62 -3.88
C ALA A 34 -4.47 14.94 -4.59
N ILE A 35 -5.01 15.14 -5.81
CA ILE A 35 -4.86 16.39 -6.57
C ILE A 35 -5.49 17.57 -5.85
N ILE A 36 -6.77 17.43 -5.48
CA ILE A 36 -7.55 18.48 -4.84
C ILE A 36 -6.91 18.92 -3.52
N VAL A 37 -6.50 17.96 -2.68
CA VAL A 37 -5.87 18.23 -1.39
C VAL A 37 -4.48 18.84 -1.56
N THR A 38 -3.67 18.33 -2.50
CA THR A 38 -2.33 18.85 -2.77
C THR A 38 -2.35 20.30 -3.23
N ARG A 39 -3.25 20.61 -4.18
CA ARG A 39 -3.40 21.96 -4.73
C ARG A 39 -3.90 22.95 -3.68
N TYR A 40 -4.84 22.53 -2.83
CA TYR A 40 -5.41 23.38 -1.79
C TYR A 40 -4.44 23.65 -0.63
N LEU A 41 -3.80 22.61 -0.10
CA LEU A 41 -2.90 22.74 1.06
C LEU A 41 -1.63 23.53 0.74
N GLY A 42 -1.12 23.42 -0.49
CA GLY A 42 0.18 23.96 -0.87
C GLY A 42 1.35 23.19 -0.26
N PRO A 43 2.61 23.54 -0.61
CA PRO A 43 3.76 22.69 -0.30
C PRO A 43 4.01 22.46 1.20
N ILE A 44 3.95 23.49 2.03
CA ILE A 44 4.26 23.37 3.48
C ILE A 44 3.26 22.44 4.19
N ASN A 45 1.96 22.73 4.06
CA ASN A 45 0.92 21.93 4.70
C ASN A 45 0.86 20.52 4.12
N LEU A 46 1.14 20.35 2.83
CA LEU A 46 1.26 19.03 2.22
C LEU A 46 2.41 18.23 2.82
N GLY A 47 3.57 18.85 3.04
CA GLY A 47 4.71 18.19 3.67
C GLY A 47 4.40 17.73 5.09
N LEU A 48 3.79 18.60 5.90
CA LEU A 48 3.32 18.23 7.25
C LEU A 48 2.31 17.07 7.19
N TYR A 49 1.32 17.18 6.30
CA TYR A 49 0.31 16.14 6.10
C TYR A 49 0.93 14.80 5.69
N SER A 50 1.83 14.81 4.70
CA SER A 50 2.52 13.62 4.22
C SER A 50 3.45 13.02 5.28
N PHE A 51 4.12 13.84 6.08
CA PHE A 51 4.90 13.35 7.23
C PHE A 51 4.04 12.58 8.22
N VAL A 52 2.91 13.16 8.64
CA VAL A 52 1.97 12.51 9.58
C VAL A 52 1.43 11.21 8.99
N GLN A 53 1.04 11.21 7.70
CA GLN A 53 0.58 10.01 7.02
C GLN A 53 1.65 8.91 6.97
N ASN A 54 2.90 9.26 6.70
CA ASN A 54 4.00 8.29 6.63
C ASN A 54 4.36 7.74 7.99
N TYR A 55 4.37 8.58 9.03
CA TYR A 55 4.61 8.17 10.41
C TYR A 55 3.57 7.15 10.86
N VAL A 56 2.28 7.48 10.70
CA VAL A 56 1.17 6.60 11.03
C VAL A 56 1.19 5.34 10.17
N GLY A 57 1.37 5.47 8.86
CA GLY A 57 1.40 4.33 7.93
C GLY A 57 2.51 3.33 8.26
N THR A 58 3.70 3.82 8.62
CA THR A 58 4.84 2.97 8.98
C THR A 58 4.56 2.16 10.25
N LEU A 59 3.94 2.78 11.27
CA LEU A 59 3.53 2.06 12.48
C LEU A 59 2.46 1.00 12.18
N LEU A 60 1.47 1.33 11.37
CA LEU A 60 0.36 0.43 11.04
C LEU A 60 0.72 -0.67 10.04
N THR A 61 1.92 -0.61 9.44
CA THR A 61 2.41 -1.60 8.47
C THR A 61 2.44 -3.02 9.04
N VAL A 62 2.68 -3.15 10.35
CA VAL A 62 2.60 -4.43 11.07
C VAL A 62 1.24 -5.09 10.80
N GLY A 63 0.16 -4.32 10.80
CA GLY A 63 -1.17 -4.79 10.49
C GLY A 63 -1.34 -5.30 9.05
N GLY A 64 -0.68 -4.69 8.07
CA GLY A 64 -0.62 -5.20 6.70
C GLY A 64 0.13 -6.53 6.61
N GLY A 65 1.19 -6.70 7.41
CA GLY A 65 1.89 -7.98 7.58
C GLY A 65 0.99 -9.08 8.15
N MET A 66 0.15 -8.72 9.12
CA MET A 66 -0.88 -9.62 9.65
C MET A 66 -1.90 -9.99 8.57
N ASP A 67 -2.41 -9.02 7.81
CA ASP A 67 -3.38 -9.25 6.72
C ASP A 67 -2.83 -10.16 5.62
N PHE A 68 -1.56 -9.98 5.28
CA PHE A 68 -0.87 -10.84 4.32
C PHE A 68 -0.82 -12.30 4.81
N TYR A 69 -0.45 -12.55 6.08
CA TYR A 69 -0.50 -13.89 6.67
C TYR A 69 -1.93 -14.46 6.68
N PHE A 70 -2.90 -13.64 7.10
CA PHE A 70 -4.28 -14.08 7.25
C PHE A 70 -4.92 -14.45 5.92
N THR A 71 -4.60 -13.73 4.84
CA THR A 71 -5.06 -14.04 3.48
C THR A 71 -4.72 -15.47 3.06
N TRP A 72 -3.53 -15.97 3.42
CA TRP A 72 -3.13 -17.34 3.14
C TRP A 72 -3.74 -18.35 4.12
N LYS A 73 -3.89 -17.98 5.40
CA LYS A 73 -4.50 -18.84 6.41
C LYS A 73 -5.97 -19.09 6.10
N ILE A 74 -6.73 -18.03 5.79
CA ILE A 74 -8.16 -18.11 5.52
C ILE A 74 -8.45 -18.90 4.25
N ALA A 75 -7.60 -18.79 3.22
CA ALA A 75 -7.75 -19.55 1.98
C ALA A 75 -7.58 -21.08 2.14
N LYS A 76 -6.97 -21.54 3.25
CA LYS A 76 -6.78 -22.96 3.57
C LYS A 76 -7.72 -23.47 4.66
N SER A 77 -8.55 -22.61 5.23
CA SER A 77 -9.38 -22.95 6.39
C SER A 77 -10.79 -23.36 5.96
N ASP A 78 -11.32 -24.40 6.61
CA ASP A 78 -12.71 -24.80 6.42
C ASP A 78 -13.69 -23.90 7.21
N ASN A 79 -13.25 -23.35 8.36
CA ASN A 79 -14.09 -22.53 9.24
C ASN A 79 -13.63 -21.07 9.28
N HIS A 80 -13.97 -20.37 8.21
CA HIS A 80 -13.69 -18.95 7.99
C HIS A 80 -14.15 -18.03 9.13
N PHE A 81 -15.32 -18.31 9.73
CA PHE A 81 -15.90 -17.48 10.78
C PHE A 81 -15.03 -17.47 12.05
N ARG A 82 -14.67 -18.66 12.53
CA ARG A 82 -13.87 -18.81 13.77
C ARG A 82 -12.48 -18.20 13.63
N ASP A 83 -11.87 -18.35 12.46
CA ASP A 83 -10.56 -17.77 12.19
C ASP A 83 -10.59 -16.24 12.19
N VAL A 84 -11.60 -15.63 11.57
CA VAL A 84 -11.78 -14.17 11.61
C VAL A 84 -11.98 -13.69 13.04
N GLN A 85 -12.82 -14.39 13.83
CA GLN A 85 -13.12 -14.01 15.20
C GLN A 85 -11.91 -14.05 16.12
N GLN A 86 -11.03 -15.04 15.97
CA GLN A 86 -9.78 -15.07 16.74
C GLN A 86 -8.81 -14.01 16.24
N PHE A 87 -8.68 -13.85 14.93
CA PHE A 87 -7.69 -12.98 14.32
C PHE A 87 -7.96 -11.49 14.55
N ILE A 88 -9.23 -11.07 14.54
CA ILE A 88 -9.62 -9.68 14.84
C ILE A 88 -9.25 -9.29 16.28
N GLY A 89 -9.38 -10.20 17.25
CA GLY A 89 -8.94 -9.97 18.62
C GLY A 89 -7.43 -9.70 18.70
N TYR A 90 -6.62 -10.57 18.09
CA TYR A 90 -5.17 -10.36 18.00
C TYR A 90 -4.81 -9.06 17.30
N LYS A 91 -5.44 -8.78 16.15
CA LYS A 91 -5.19 -7.55 15.38
C LYS A 91 -5.55 -6.30 16.17
N PHE A 92 -6.68 -6.30 16.86
CA PHE A 92 -7.09 -5.19 17.72
C PHE A 92 -6.08 -4.96 18.86
N SER A 93 -5.64 -6.01 19.57
CA SER A 93 -4.62 -5.90 20.63
C SER A 93 -3.31 -5.30 20.11
N ILE A 94 -2.84 -5.76 18.94
CA ILE A 94 -1.58 -5.29 18.36
C ILE A 94 -1.69 -3.85 17.90
N TYR A 95 -2.79 -3.47 17.25
CA TYR A 95 -3.04 -2.09 16.87
C TYR A 95 -3.12 -1.18 18.10
N LEU A 96 -3.76 -1.62 19.18
CA LEU A 96 -3.81 -0.86 20.42
C LEU A 96 -2.40 -0.59 20.98
N LEU A 97 -1.53 -1.60 20.99
CA LEU A 97 -0.14 -1.46 21.42
C LEU A 97 0.65 -0.50 20.54
N LEU A 98 0.52 -0.62 19.21
CA LEU A 98 1.16 0.27 18.25
C LEU A 98 0.64 1.70 18.37
N THR A 99 -0.64 1.88 18.68
CA THR A 99 -1.23 3.19 18.94
C THR A 99 -0.66 3.81 20.21
N ILE A 100 -0.60 3.07 21.31
CA ILE A 100 -0.02 3.57 22.57
C ILE A 100 1.45 3.94 22.37
N PHE A 101 2.23 3.05 21.74
CA PHE A 101 3.64 3.30 21.44
C PHE A 101 3.84 4.49 20.49
N GLY A 102 3.01 4.59 19.45
CA GLY A 102 3.06 5.66 18.46
C GLY A 102 2.71 7.03 19.05
N LEU A 103 1.72 7.09 19.94
CA LEU A 103 1.41 8.31 20.69
C LEU A 103 2.57 8.69 21.61
N PHE A 104 3.05 7.76 22.42
CA PHE A 104 4.14 8.01 23.35
C PHE A 104 5.40 8.54 22.65
N SER A 105 5.81 7.88 21.57
CA SER A 105 6.96 8.33 20.75
C SER A 105 6.71 9.68 20.09
N ALA A 106 5.51 9.94 19.56
CA ALA A 106 5.20 11.21 18.92
C ALA A 106 5.25 12.38 19.90
N TRP A 107 4.66 12.25 21.09
CA TRP A 107 4.62 13.32 22.09
C TRP A 107 5.97 13.62 22.75
N ILE A 108 6.91 12.67 22.73
CA ILE A 108 8.27 12.86 23.27
C ILE A 108 9.20 13.47 22.24
N ILE A 109 9.13 13.01 20.99
CA ILE A 109 10.13 13.32 19.96
C ILE A 109 9.73 14.52 19.11
N LEU A 110 8.42 14.70 18.84
CA LEU A 110 7.94 15.62 17.82
C LEU A 110 7.35 16.91 18.42
N PRO A 111 7.33 18.01 17.64
CA PRO A 111 6.61 19.22 18.00
C PRO A 111 5.14 18.94 18.32
N ARG A 112 4.59 19.69 19.30
CA ARG A 112 3.24 19.47 19.84
C ARG A 112 2.15 19.44 18.76
N ASP A 113 2.24 20.31 17.76
CA ASP A 113 1.24 20.38 16.68
C ASP A 113 1.25 19.13 15.80
N ILE A 114 2.43 18.59 15.51
CA ILE A 114 2.59 17.37 14.71
C ILE A 114 2.17 16.15 15.52
N ALA A 115 2.55 16.08 16.80
CA ALA A 115 2.12 15.02 17.72
C ALA A 115 0.59 15.00 17.87
N PHE A 116 -0.05 16.17 17.89
CA PHE A 116 -1.50 16.29 17.91
C PHE A 116 -2.16 15.76 16.62
N MET A 117 -1.61 16.11 15.43
CA MET A 117 -2.09 15.56 14.15
C MET A 117 -1.93 14.03 14.07
N ILE A 118 -0.79 13.50 14.54
CA ILE A 118 -0.57 12.06 14.65
C ILE A 118 -1.62 11.43 15.57
N SER A 119 -1.92 12.07 16.71
CA SER A 119 -2.92 11.57 17.65
C SER A 119 -4.31 11.46 17.02
N ILE A 120 -4.72 12.47 16.24
CA ILE A 120 -6.00 12.45 15.51
C ILE A 120 -6.07 11.27 14.54
N MET A 121 -4.98 10.94 13.85
CA MET A 121 -4.94 9.84 12.89
C MET A 121 -4.79 8.45 13.52
N LEU A 122 -3.98 8.35 14.57
CA LEU A 122 -3.58 7.07 15.15
C LEU A 122 -4.65 6.48 16.07
N VAL A 123 -5.39 7.32 16.81
CA VAL A 123 -6.45 6.84 17.73
C VAL A 123 -7.56 6.07 16.98
N PRO A 124 -8.13 6.61 15.88
CA PRO A 124 -9.10 5.86 15.08
C PRO A 124 -8.48 4.69 14.31
N ALA A 125 -7.17 4.66 14.13
CA ALA A 125 -6.51 3.58 13.40
C ALA A 125 -6.68 2.21 14.07
N CYS A 126 -6.96 2.14 15.39
CA CYS A 126 -7.34 0.89 16.05
C CYS A 126 -8.58 0.24 15.40
N ILE A 127 -9.49 1.05 14.84
CA ILE A 127 -10.69 0.60 14.12
C ILE A 127 -10.30 -0.06 12.78
N ASN A 128 -9.12 0.24 12.23
CA ASN A 128 -8.64 -0.44 11.03
C ASN A 128 -8.40 -1.95 11.26
N SER A 129 -8.41 -2.43 12.51
CA SER A 129 -8.49 -3.88 12.80
C SER A 129 -9.71 -4.55 12.16
N LEU A 130 -10.80 -3.80 11.89
CA LEU A 130 -12.00 -4.29 11.21
C LEU A 130 -11.77 -4.63 9.72
N SER A 131 -10.66 -4.23 9.12
CA SER A 131 -10.32 -4.59 7.73
C SER A 131 -10.22 -6.11 7.50
N VAL A 132 -10.10 -6.93 8.55
CA VAL A 132 -10.17 -8.41 8.49
C VAL A 132 -11.47 -8.88 7.85
N PHE A 133 -12.58 -8.14 8.05
CA PHE A 133 -13.85 -8.50 7.43
C PHE A 133 -13.83 -8.38 5.90
N SER A 134 -13.00 -7.50 5.35
CA SER A 134 -12.81 -7.44 3.90
C SER A 134 -12.13 -8.70 3.36
N LEU A 135 -11.20 -9.28 4.12
CA LEU A 135 -10.55 -10.56 3.80
C LEU A 135 -11.56 -11.71 3.86
N TYR A 136 -12.45 -11.71 4.85
CA TYR A 136 -13.56 -12.68 4.94
C TYR A 136 -14.48 -12.63 3.72
N LEU A 137 -14.93 -11.43 3.32
CA LEU A 137 -15.78 -11.26 2.14
C LEU A 137 -15.07 -11.68 0.85
N THR A 138 -13.75 -11.48 0.77
CA THR A 138 -12.94 -11.93 -0.37
C THR A 138 -12.83 -13.45 -0.40
N ALA A 139 -12.63 -14.10 0.75
CA ALA A 139 -12.51 -15.56 0.85
C ALA A 139 -13.83 -16.31 0.63
N THR A 140 -14.98 -15.66 0.90
CA THR A 140 -16.32 -16.27 0.78
C THR A 140 -17.03 -15.95 -0.54
N ASP A 141 -16.28 -15.58 -1.59
CA ASP A 141 -16.78 -15.18 -2.93
C ASP A 141 -17.80 -14.01 -2.91
N ARG A 142 -17.83 -13.22 -1.84
CA ARG A 142 -18.66 -12.01 -1.68
C ARG A 142 -17.90 -10.74 -2.07
N ALA A 143 -16.89 -10.87 -2.95
CA ALA A 143 -16.04 -9.76 -3.42
C ALA A 143 -16.83 -8.60 -4.05
N ARG A 144 -18.02 -8.87 -4.63
CA ARG A 144 -18.92 -7.83 -5.16
C ARG A 144 -19.39 -6.85 -4.09
N PHE A 145 -19.76 -7.35 -2.91
CA PHE A 145 -20.20 -6.52 -1.79
C PHE A 145 -19.05 -5.69 -1.23
N MET A 146 -17.88 -6.30 -1.04
CA MET A 146 -16.67 -5.58 -0.64
C MET A 146 -16.36 -4.44 -1.61
N SER A 147 -16.38 -4.73 -2.91
CA SER A 147 -16.12 -3.75 -3.98
C SER A 147 -17.11 -2.58 -3.95
N MET A 148 -18.40 -2.84 -3.72
CA MET A 148 -19.41 -1.77 -3.56
C MET A 148 -19.12 -0.88 -2.34
N ILE A 149 -18.76 -1.47 -1.21
CA ILE A 149 -18.45 -0.71 0.02
C ILE A 149 -17.20 0.16 -0.19
N GLN A 150 -16.19 -0.35 -0.90
CA GLN A 150 -15.00 0.42 -1.25
C GLN A 150 -15.34 1.60 -2.15
N ILE A 151 -16.15 1.40 -3.20
CA ILE A 151 -16.60 2.49 -4.07
C ILE A 151 -17.34 3.55 -3.26
N VAL A 152 -18.33 3.16 -2.45
CA VAL A 152 -19.11 4.09 -1.63
C VAL A 152 -18.20 4.86 -0.68
N SER A 153 -17.30 4.17 0.02
CA SER A 153 -16.34 4.80 0.94
C SER A 153 -15.45 5.82 0.22
N SER A 154 -14.83 5.43 -0.90
CA SER A 154 -13.92 6.28 -1.66
C SER A 154 -14.61 7.50 -2.26
N VAL A 155 -15.82 7.33 -2.81
CA VAL A 155 -16.59 8.45 -3.38
C VAL A 155 -17.09 9.38 -2.26
N SER A 156 -17.61 8.85 -1.16
CA SER A 156 -18.02 9.67 -0.01
C SER A 156 -16.86 10.49 0.55
N LEU A 157 -15.68 9.90 0.69
CA LEU A 157 -14.49 10.62 1.16
C LEU A 157 -14.00 11.67 0.17
N LEU A 158 -14.06 11.40 -1.13
CA LEU A 158 -13.76 12.39 -2.16
C LEU A 158 -14.70 13.60 -2.05
N LEU A 159 -16.01 13.35 -1.93
CA LEU A 159 -17.02 14.41 -1.76
C LEU A 159 -16.79 15.23 -0.50
N ILE A 160 -16.49 14.58 0.63
CA ILE A 160 -16.17 15.28 1.88
C ILE A 160 -14.95 16.20 1.69
N LYS A 161 -13.88 15.72 1.03
CA LYS A 161 -12.69 16.53 0.77
C LYS A 161 -12.99 17.71 -0.15
N ILE A 162 -13.85 17.53 -1.16
CA ILE A 162 -14.31 18.63 -2.02
C ILE A 162 -15.06 19.68 -1.19
N VAL A 163 -16.00 19.27 -0.35
CA VAL A 163 -16.76 20.18 0.52
C VAL A 163 -15.83 20.94 1.47
N LEU A 164 -14.84 20.28 2.08
CA LEU A 164 -13.87 20.94 2.96
C LEU A 164 -13.02 21.99 2.23
N VAL A 165 -12.66 21.74 0.98
CA VAL A 165 -11.93 22.70 0.13
C VAL A 165 -12.81 23.90 -0.21
N LEU A 166 -14.09 23.68 -0.55
CA LEU A 166 -15.05 24.76 -0.83
C LEU A 166 -15.30 25.63 0.40
N LEU A 167 -15.33 25.02 1.59
CA LEU A 167 -15.47 25.71 2.87
C LEU A 167 -14.16 26.37 3.37
N LYS A 168 -13.07 26.27 2.58
CA LYS A 168 -11.73 26.77 2.96
C LYS A 168 -11.29 26.27 4.35
N SER A 169 -11.52 24.99 4.62
CA SER A 169 -11.22 24.37 5.92
C SER A 169 -9.71 24.28 6.20
N PRO A 170 -9.28 24.28 7.48
CA PRO A 170 -7.88 24.17 7.86
C PRO A 170 -7.31 22.76 7.64
N LEU A 171 -5.97 22.63 7.69
CA LEU A 171 -5.24 21.37 7.54
C LEU A 171 -5.78 20.25 8.45
N TYR A 172 -6.11 20.57 9.70
CA TYR A 172 -6.64 19.61 10.67
C TYR A 172 -7.88 18.87 10.17
N SER A 173 -8.74 19.51 9.37
CA SER A 173 -9.92 18.86 8.80
C SER A 173 -9.53 17.73 7.84
N PHE A 174 -8.46 17.89 7.05
CA PHE A 174 -7.96 16.85 6.15
C PHE A 174 -7.32 15.69 6.93
N VAL A 175 -6.66 15.98 8.04
CA VAL A 175 -6.11 14.98 8.97
C VAL A 175 -7.23 14.14 9.57
N VAL A 176 -8.34 14.76 10.00
CA VAL A 176 -9.53 14.05 10.49
C VAL A 176 -10.13 13.18 9.40
N VAL A 177 -10.27 13.67 8.17
CA VAL A 177 -10.77 12.86 7.06
C VAL A 177 -9.87 11.67 6.75
N ALA A 178 -8.54 11.84 6.83
CA ALA A 178 -7.60 10.73 6.69
C ALA A 178 -7.76 9.67 7.79
N ALA A 179 -8.04 10.11 9.03
CA ALA A 179 -8.34 9.21 10.13
C ALA A 179 -9.63 8.42 9.88
N VAL A 180 -10.68 9.10 9.41
CA VAL A 180 -11.97 8.49 9.04
C VAL A 180 -11.80 7.50 7.88
N ASP A 181 -10.99 7.82 6.87
CA ASP A 181 -10.69 6.96 5.72
C ASP A 181 -10.16 5.59 6.18
N SER A 182 -9.25 5.57 7.16
CA SER A 182 -8.70 4.33 7.71
C SER A 182 -9.73 3.44 8.44
N ALA A 183 -10.85 4.01 8.90
CA ALA A 183 -11.84 3.32 9.73
C ALA A 183 -13.13 2.97 8.96
N ILE A 184 -13.57 3.82 8.04
CA ILE A 184 -14.92 3.79 7.46
C ILE A 184 -15.24 2.48 6.75
N GLY A 185 -14.29 1.94 5.96
CA GLY A 185 -14.50 0.72 5.21
C GLY A 185 -14.77 -0.49 6.11
N GLY A 186 -13.97 -0.65 7.17
CA GLY A 186 -14.13 -1.72 8.15
C GLY A 186 -15.43 -1.60 8.94
N VAL A 187 -15.80 -0.39 9.34
CA VAL A 187 -17.06 -0.11 10.06
C VAL A 187 -18.28 -0.42 9.20
N LEU A 188 -18.31 0.02 7.94
CA LEU A 188 -19.41 -0.25 7.01
C LEU A 188 -19.58 -1.75 6.76
N ILE A 189 -18.48 -2.48 6.59
CA ILE A 189 -18.53 -3.95 6.44
C ILE A 189 -19.08 -4.60 7.71
N LEU A 190 -18.61 -4.20 8.89
CA LEU A 190 -19.10 -4.76 10.16
C LEU A 190 -20.61 -4.54 10.35
N ILE A 191 -21.12 -3.33 10.06
CA ILE A 191 -22.54 -3.00 10.15
C ILE A 191 -23.38 -3.94 9.26
N ILE A 192 -22.90 -4.23 8.06
CA ILE A 192 -23.58 -5.14 7.13
C ILE A 192 -23.50 -6.58 7.63
N LEU A 193 -22.33 -7.02 8.10
CA LEU A 193 -22.14 -8.38 8.57
C LEU A 193 -23.01 -8.70 9.79
N ILE A 194 -23.08 -7.82 10.80
CA ILE A 194 -23.92 -8.05 12.00
C ILE A 194 -25.41 -8.24 11.66
N ARG A 195 -25.88 -7.70 10.52
CA ARG A 195 -27.25 -7.91 10.03
C ARG A 195 -27.47 -9.30 9.42
N MET A 196 -26.40 -10.03 9.12
CA MET A 196 -26.46 -11.41 8.63
C MET A 196 -26.58 -12.39 9.80
N SER A 197 -27.40 -13.43 9.64
CA SER A 197 -27.64 -14.46 10.68
C SER A 197 -26.33 -15.06 11.22
N GLU A 198 -25.34 -15.28 10.33
CA GLU A 198 -24.01 -15.82 10.62
C GLU A 198 -23.23 -15.01 11.69
N TRP A 199 -23.43 -13.68 11.75
CA TRP A 199 -22.61 -12.77 12.56
C TRP A 199 -23.38 -12.05 13.68
N LYS A 200 -24.68 -12.35 13.83
CA LYS A 200 -25.57 -11.67 14.80
C LYS A 200 -25.08 -11.76 16.25
N HIS A 201 -24.33 -12.80 16.58
CA HIS A 201 -23.78 -13.04 17.92
C HIS A 201 -22.28 -12.74 18.05
N PHE A 202 -21.63 -12.26 16.99
CA PHE A 202 -20.19 -11.99 16.98
C PHE A 202 -19.75 -11.02 18.10
N LEU A 203 -20.52 -9.94 18.32
CA LEU A 203 -20.21 -8.96 19.37
C LEU A 203 -20.24 -9.56 20.79
N LYS A 204 -20.99 -10.66 21.00
CA LYS A 204 -21.07 -11.35 22.30
C LYS A 204 -19.92 -12.32 22.51
N SER A 205 -19.27 -12.76 21.44
CA SER A 205 -18.20 -13.74 21.46
C SER A 205 -16.83 -13.12 21.14
N PHE A 206 -16.75 -11.80 21.04
CA PHE A 206 -15.51 -11.07 20.79
C PHE A 206 -14.63 -11.11 22.05
N GLU A 207 -13.50 -11.79 21.95
CA GLU A 207 -12.52 -11.92 23.03
C GLU A 207 -11.22 -11.22 22.63
N ILE A 208 -10.71 -10.37 23.53
CA ILE A 208 -9.40 -9.76 23.36
C ILE A 208 -8.38 -10.69 24.02
N PRO A 209 -7.45 -11.29 23.25
CA PRO A 209 -6.43 -12.15 23.82
C PRO A 209 -5.49 -11.38 24.74
N SER A 210 -4.94 -12.07 25.73
CA SER A 210 -3.92 -11.51 26.65
C SER A 210 -2.70 -10.99 25.87
N PHE A 211 -2.07 -9.94 26.40
CA PHE A 211 -0.86 -9.32 25.86
C PHE A 211 0.22 -10.33 25.45
N PHE A 212 0.51 -11.31 26.32
CA PHE A 212 1.52 -12.35 26.04
C PHE A 212 1.12 -13.26 24.87
N LYS A 213 -0.17 -13.60 24.73
CA LYS A 213 -0.66 -14.38 23.59
C LYS A 213 -0.54 -13.59 22.29
N SER A 214 -0.84 -12.28 22.32
CA SER A 214 -0.72 -11.40 21.16
C SER A 214 0.73 -11.23 20.69
N ILE A 215 1.69 -11.12 21.61
CA ILE A 215 3.12 -11.08 21.28
C ILE A 215 3.60 -12.43 20.75
N SER A 216 3.19 -13.54 21.37
CA SER A 216 3.52 -14.88 20.87
C SER A 216 2.98 -15.09 19.45
N PHE A 217 1.78 -14.59 19.16
CA PHE A 217 1.19 -14.63 17.82
C PHE A 217 2.04 -13.82 16.83
N LEU A 218 2.41 -12.57 17.16
CA LEU A 218 3.31 -11.75 16.34
C LEU A 218 4.61 -12.48 16.01
N TYR A 219 5.23 -13.13 17.00
CA TYR A 219 6.46 -13.88 16.81
C TYR A 219 6.29 -15.08 15.86
N SER A 220 5.13 -15.74 15.91
CA SER A 220 4.79 -16.84 15.01
C SER A 220 4.65 -16.40 13.55
N ILE A 221 4.18 -15.17 13.31
CA ILE A 221 3.95 -14.62 11.96
C ILE A 221 5.03 -13.62 11.51
N ARG A 222 6.16 -13.60 12.23
CA ARG A 222 7.22 -12.60 12.06
C ARG A 222 7.72 -12.45 10.63
N LEU A 223 7.78 -13.53 9.86
CA LEU A 223 8.29 -13.52 8.48
C LEU A 223 7.38 -12.70 7.57
N SER A 224 6.08 -12.92 7.63
CA SER A 224 5.10 -12.17 6.85
C SER A 224 5.10 -10.69 7.24
N ILE A 225 5.28 -10.38 8.53
CA ILE A 225 5.40 -9.01 9.01
C ILE A 225 6.67 -8.34 8.47
N ILE A 226 7.83 -8.98 8.62
CA ILE A 226 9.12 -8.42 8.18
C ILE A 226 9.12 -8.18 6.65
N ALA A 227 8.54 -9.10 5.87
CA ALA A 227 8.44 -8.95 4.42
C ALA A 227 7.67 -7.69 4.03
N ILE A 228 6.49 -7.46 4.65
CA ILE A 228 5.65 -6.29 4.38
C ILE A 228 6.28 -5.01 4.95
N ILE A 229 6.95 -5.07 6.10
CA ILE A 229 7.70 -3.93 6.64
C ILE A 229 8.79 -3.49 5.68
N PHE A 230 9.63 -4.40 5.15
CA PHE A 230 10.67 -4.01 4.20
C PHE A 230 10.10 -3.49 2.89
N TRP A 231 9.02 -4.06 2.38
CA TRP A 231 8.32 -3.50 1.22
C TRP A 231 7.82 -2.07 1.48
N GLN A 232 7.15 -1.84 2.61
CA GLN A 232 6.63 -0.51 2.93
C GLN A 232 7.74 0.50 3.22
N LEU A 233 8.81 0.08 3.89
CA LEU A 233 9.99 0.92 4.08
C LEU A 233 10.58 1.29 2.73
N LEU A 234 10.68 0.37 1.77
CA LEU A 234 11.17 0.72 0.44
C LEU A 234 10.31 1.81 -0.25
N LEU A 235 9.00 1.82 0.01
CA LEU A 235 8.07 2.82 -0.53
C LEU A 235 8.16 4.20 0.14
N ARG A 236 8.62 4.28 1.40
CA ARG A 236 8.41 5.47 2.25
C ARG A 236 9.63 5.92 3.06
N VAL A 237 10.66 5.10 3.18
CA VAL A 237 11.83 5.39 4.04
C VAL A 237 12.56 6.63 3.58
N ASP A 238 12.58 6.88 2.27
CA ASP A 238 13.10 8.11 1.67
C ASP A 238 12.37 9.36 2.19
N GLN A 239 11.04 9.35 2.27
CA GLN A 239 10.25 10.45 2.81
C GLN A 239 10.43 10.62 4.32
N LEU A 240 10.61 9.53 5.07
CA LEU A 240 10.90 9.57 6.50
C LEU A 240 12.28 10.17 6.78
N ILE A 241 13.29 9.77 6.00
CA ILE A 241 14.65 10.32 6.08
C ILE A 241 14.61 11.79 5.67
N LEU A 242 13.97 12.12 4.55
CA LEU A 242 13.88 13.50 4.09
C LEU A 242 13.24 14.42 5.15
N ALA A 243 12.27 13.92 5.90
CA ALA A 243 11.65 14.66 7.00
C ALA A 243 12.61 15.00 8.16
N THR A 244 13.71 14.25 8.34
CA THR A 244 14.73 14.58 9.35
C THR A 244 15.78 15.55 8.83
N PHE A 245 16.02 15.59 7.51
CA PHE A 245 17.05 16.44 6.89
C PHE A 245 16.51 17.73 6.27
N SER A 246 15.20 17.87 6.08
CA SER A 246 14.61 18.97 5.33
C SER A 246 13.39 19.59 6.03
N ASN A 247 13.01 20.78 5.56
CA ASN A 247 11.83 21.47 6.04
C ASN A 247 10.54 20.90 5.41
N ALA A 248 9.40 21.25 5.99
CA ALA A 248 8.09 20.82 5.50
C ALA A 248 7.82 21.23 4.04
N TYR A 249 8.36 22.36 3.57
CA TYR A 249 8.24 22.78 2.17
C TYR A 249 8.85 21.75 1.22
N THR A 250 10.11 21.38 1.48
CA THR A 250 10.91 20.45 0.67
C THR A 250 10.28 19.05 0.65
N LEU A 251 9.78 18.59 1.80
CA LEU A 251 9.02 17.35 1.88
C LEU A 251 7.71 17.42 1.08
N GLY A 252 7.03 18.56 1.09
CA GLY A 252 5.84 18.78 0.26
C GLY A 252 6.12 18.68 -1.24
N ILE A 253 7.18 19.32 -1.71
CA ILE A 253 7.64 19.23 -3.11
C ILE A 253 7.94 17.77 -3.49
N TYR A 254 8.67 17.06 -2.62
CA TYR A 254 8.99 15.65 -2.86
C TYR A 254 7.73 14.76 -2.87
N SER A 255 6.87 14.88 -1.85
CA SER A 255 5.64 14.09 -1.73
C SER A 255 4.66 14.35 -2.89
N ALA A 256 4.62 15.57 -3.43
CA ALA A 256 3.83 15.89 -4.62
C ALA A 256 4.31 15.09 -5.84
N ALA A 257 5.63 15.07 -6.10
CA ALA A 257 6.21 14.28 -7.18
C ALA A 257 5.93 12.78 -7.02
N VAL A 258 6.14 12.23 -5.82
CA VAL A 258 5.92 10.80 -5.54
C VAL A 258 4.46 10.41 -5.76
N LYS A 259 3.48 11.23 -5.31
CA LYS A 259 2.05 10.94 -5.50
C LYS A 259 1.66 10.77 -6.96
N ILE A 260 2.25 11.53 -7.89
CA ILE A 260 2.02 11.36 -9.33
C ILE A 260 2.72 10.10 -9.85
N ALA A 261 3.99 9.92 -9.45
CA ALA A 261 4.79 8.80 -9.94
C ALA A 261 4.28 7.42 -9.47
N GLU A 262 3.49 7.38 -8.40
CA GLU A 262 2.89 6.14 -7.86
C GLU A 262 1.54 5.78 -8.47
N VAL A 263 0.90 6.66 -9.23
CA VAL A 263 -0.37 6.34 -9.91
C VAL A 263 -0.26 5.08 -10.80
N PRO A 264 0.82 4.89 -11.58
CA PRO A 264 1.02 3.68 -12.38
C PRO A 264 1.08 2.37 -11.57
N ASN A 265 1.34 2.43 -10.27
CA ASN A 265 1.43 1.24 -9.41
C ASN A 265 0.10 0.50 -9.33
N PHE A 266 -1.01 1.25 -9.45
CA PHE A 266 -2.32 0.66 -9.56
C PHE A 266 -2.41 -0.27 -10.78
N LEU A 267 -1.96 0.19 -11.94
CA LEU A 267 -1.95 -0.61 -13.16
C LEU A 267 -1.07 -1.85 -13.00
N ALA A 268 0.12 -1.69 -12.41
CA ALA A 268 1.01 -2.82 -12.12
C ALA A 268 0.33 -3.85 -11.18
N GLY A 269 -0.38 -3.38 -10.16
CA GLY A 269 -1.14 -4.22 -9.23
C GLY A 269 -2.28 -4.99 -9.90
N VAL A 270 -3.07 -4.34 -10.77
CA VAL A 270 -4.15 -4.98 -11.53
C VAL A 270 -3.61 -6.05 -12.47
N LEU A 271 -2.54 -5.73 -13.20
CA LEU A 271 -1.87 -6.70 -14.07
C LEU A 271 -1.36 -7.90 -13.26
N SER A 272 -0.78 -7.66 -12.09
CA SER A 272 -0.25 -8.72 -11.22
C SER A 272 -1.38 -9.61 -10.74
N ALA A 273 -2.48 -9.04 -10.23
CA ALA A 273 -3.66 -9.78 -9.78
C ALA A 273 -4.30 -10.61 -10.91
N ALA A 274 -4.43 -10.06 -12.12
CA ALA A 274 -5.02 -10.75 -13.26
C ALA A 274 -4.17 -11.93 -13.75
N LEU A 275 -2.85 -11.84 -13.59
CA LEU A 275 -1.91 -12.84 -14.11
C LEU A 275 -1.37 -13.79 -13.04
N ILE A 276 -1.63 -13.55 -11.75
CA ILE A 276 -0.97 -14.26 -10.63
C ILE A 276 -1.12 -15.79 -10.73
N SER A 277 -2.33 -16.29 -10.98
CA SER A 277 -2.59 -17.74 -11.06
C SER A 277 -1.91 -18.36 -12.29
N ARG A 278 -1.87 -17.63 -13.41
CA ARG A 278 -1.20 -18.07 -14.64
C ARG A 278 0.32 -18.06 -14.46
N MET A 279 0.86 -17.02 -13.84
CA MET A 279 2.29 -16.91 -13.52
C MET A 279 2.70 -18.01 -12.55
N ALA A 280 1.93 -18.26 -11.49
CA ALA A 280 2.17 -19.32 -10.54
C ALA A 280 2.23 -20.69 -11.22
N TYR A 281 1.25 -21.01 -12.07
CA TYR A 281 1.22 -22.27 -12.82
C TYR A 281 2.39 -22.42 -13.80
N ILE A 282 2.63 -21.43 -14.67
CA ILE A 282 3.74 -21.49 -15.64
C ILE A 282 5.08 -21.62 -14.90
N SER A 283 5.20 -20.98 -13.74
CA SER A 283 6.42 -21.04 -12.96
C SER A 283 6.70 -22.43 -12.36
N THR A 284 5.69 -23.26 -12.06
CA THR A 284 5.96 -24.62 -11.53
C THR A 284 6.44 -25.58 -12.61
N GLN A 285 6.22 -25.24 -13.88
CA GLN A 285 6.68 -26.00 -15.02
C GLN A 285 8.17 -25.72 -15.27
N LYS A 286 8.96 -26.78 -15.47
CA LYS A 286 10.42 -26.71 -15.65
C LYS A 286 10.87 -26.69 -17.12
N ASP A 287 9.93 -26.73 -18.07
CA ASP A 287 10.23 -26.76 -19.50
C ASP A 287 10.65 -25.38 -20.05
N GLU A 288 11.39 -25.40 -21.16
CA GLU A 288 11.91 -24.19 -21.81
C GLU A 288 10.81 -23.29 -22.39
N GLU A 289 9.66 -23.84 -22.78
CA GLU A 289 8.55 -23.05 -23.32
C GLU A 289 7.91 -22.18 -22.23
N SER A 290 7.74 -22.75 -21.04
CA SER A 290 7.26 -22.06 -19.83
C SER A 290 8.20 -20.95 -19.38
N LYS A 291 9.52 -21.18 -19.42
CA LYS A 291 10.52 -20.12 -19.15
C LYS A 291 10.44 -18.98 -20.16
N LYS A 292 10.34 -19.29 -21.46
CA LYS A 292 10.16 -18.27 -22.51
C LYS A 292 8.89 -17.46 -22.31
N LYS A 293 7.78 -18.11 -21.93
CA LYS A 293 6.51 -17.42 -21.60
C LYS A 293 6.67 -16.48 -20.40
N LEU A 294 7.33 -16.94 -19.34
CA LEU A 294 7.56 -16.12 -18.15
C LEU A 294 8.45 -14.91 -18.45
N HIS A 295 9.53 -15.12 -19.20
CA HIS A 295 10.42 -14.04 -19.63
C HIS A 295 9.67 -13.01 -20.50
N LYS A 296 8.83 -13.47 -21.45
CA LYS A 296 8.00 -12.58 -22.27
C LYS A 296 7.05 -11.73 -21.42
N ILE A 297 6.40 -12.31 -20.41
CA ILE A 297 5.54 -11.55 -19.49
C ILE A 297 6.37 -10.52 -18.73
N MET A 298 7.51 -10.91 -18.17
CA MET A 298 8.41 -10.01 -17.45
C MET A 298 8.89 -8.84 -18.33
N THR A 299 9.30 -9.11 -19.58
CA THR A 299 9.67 -8.08 -20.55
C THR A 299 8.51 -7.14 -20.85
N SER A 300 7.28 -7.65 -20.98
CA SER A 300 6.09 -6.80 -21.14
C SER A 300 5.86 -5.87 -19.96
N TYR A 301 6.05 -6.33 -18.71
CA TYR A 301 5.96 -5.45 -17.53
C TYR A 301 6.99 -4.33 -17.58
N PHE A 302 8.23 -4.66 -17.91
CA PHE A 302 9.30 -3.67 -18.02
C PHE A 302 9.04 -2.67 -19.14
N LEU A 303 8.58 -3.12 -20.31
CA LEU A 303 8.25 -2.26 -21.45
C LEU A 303 7.08 -1.31 -21.14
N VAL A 304 6.00 -1.83 -20.55
CA VAL A 304 4.85 -1.00 -20.14
C VAL A 304 5.28 0.04 -19.11
N GLY A 305 6.02 -0.37 -18.08
CA GLY A 305 6.56 0.55 -17.09
C GLY A 305 7.49 1.61 -17.69
N SER A 306 8.33 1.24 -18.66
CA SER A 306 9.23 2.15 -19.38
C SER A 306 8.48 3.16 -20.25
N LEU A 307 7.45 2.74 -20.97
CA LEU A 307 6.61 3.64 -21.76
C LEU A 307 5.89 4.67 -20.87
N ILE A 308 5.38 4.23 -19.72
CA ILE A 308 4.75 5.12 -18.75
C ILE A 308 5.77 6.08 -18.13
N ALA A 309 6.95 5.59 -17.75
CA ALA A 309 8.04 6.41 -17.23
C ALA A 309 8.44 7.51 -18.22
N LEU A 310 8.65 7.15 -19.49
CA LEU A 310 8.97 8.10 -20.56
C LEU A 310 7.86 9.15 -20.72
N GLY A 311 6.60 8.73 -20.73
CA GLY A 311 5.46 9.65 -20.76
C GLY A 311 5.48 10.64 -19.60
N ILE A 312 5.68 10.15 -18.37
CA ILE A 312 5.75 11.02 -17.19
C ILE A 312 6.95 11.97 -17.27
N ILE A 313 8.12 11.51 -17.71
CA ILE A 313 9.32 12.36 -17.80
C ILE A 313 9.12 13.52 -18.79
N VAL A 314 8.56 13.21 -19.97
CA VAL A 314 8.30 14.18 -21.03
C VAL A 314 7.23 15.18 -20.59
N PHE A 315 6.11 14.68 -20.06
CA PHE A 315 4.97 15.51 -19.67
C PHE A 315 5.02 16.03 -18.23
N ALA A 316 6.10 15.81 -17.47
CA ALA A 316 6.21 16.24 -16.07
C ALA A 316 5.90 17.73 -15.83
N PRO A 317 6.43 18.70 -16.62
CA PRO A 317 6.10 20.11 -16.44
C PRO A 317 4.61 20.38 -16.60
N LEU A 318 4.00 19.82 -17.65
CA LEU A 318 2.58 19.97 -17.95
C LEU A 318 1.72 19.33 -16.86
N ALA A 319 2.06 18.13 -16.41
CA ALA A 319 1.35 17.41 -15.37
C ALA A 319 1.37 18.18 -14.04
N ILE A 320 2.53 18.64 -13.59
CA ILE A 320 2.64 19.41 -12.34
C ILE A 320 1.87 20.73 -12.43
N HIS A 321 2.02 21.46 -13.53
CA HIS A 321 1.34 22.75 -13.71
C HIS A 321 -0.19 22.60 -13.73
N ILE A 322 -0.73 21.63 -14.47
CA ILE A 322 -2.19 21.41 -14.56
C ILE A 322 -2.74 20.91 -13.22
N LEU A 323 -2.07 19.93 -12.61
CA LEU A 323 -2.59 19.25 -11.42
C LEU A 323 -2.42 20.09 -10.15
N TYR A 324 -1.23 20.64 -9.93
CA TYR A 324 -0.85 21.27 -8.66
C TYR A 324 -0.58 22.78 -8.78
N GLY A 325 -0.23 23.27 -9.98
CA GLY A 325 0.05 24.68 -10.25
C GLY A 325 1.50 25.10 -9.96
N GLU A 326 1.79 26.38 -10.22
CA GLU A 326 3.13 26.99 -10.16
C GLU A 326 3.86 26.81 -8.81
N ARG A 327 3.12 26.74 -7.70
CA ARG A 327 3.70 26.56 -6.35
C ARG A 327 4.48 25.25 -6.20
N PHE A 328 4.29 24.29 -7.12
CA PHE A 328 4.93 22.99 -7.13
C PHE A 328 5.92 22.82 -8.29
N ALA A 329 6.30 23.88 -9.01
CA ALA A 329 7.20 23.80 -10.17
C ALA A 329 8.53 23.07 -9.86
N GLU A 330 9.08 23.22 -8.66
CA GLU A 330 10.29 22.51 -8.21
C GLU A 330 10.13 20.97 -8.20
N SER A 331 8.89 20.48 -8.11
CA SER A 331 8.58 19.04 -8.11
C SER A 331 8.82 18.40 -9.48
N VAL A 332 8.92 19.18 -10.56
CA VAL A 332 9.08 18.67 -11.93
C VAL A 332 10.36 17.85 -12.08
N VAL A 333 11.49 18.37 -11.58
CA VAL A 333 12.78 17.67 -11.69
C VAL A 333 12.78 16.41 -10.82
N VAL A 334 12.16 16.49 -9.64
CA VAL A 334 11.96 15.35 -8.74
C VAL A 334 11.10 14.26 -9.39
N LEU A 335 9.99 14.64 -10.02
CA LEU A 335 9.09 13.72 -10.73
C LEU A 335 9.81 13.01 -11.88
N ARG A 336 10.63 13.74 -12.65
CA ARG A 336 11.45 13.14 -13.73
C ARG A 336 12.44 12.12 -13.19
N ALA A 337 13.15 12.46 -12.12
CA ALA A 337 14.11 11.56 -11.50
C ALA A 337 13.42 10.32 -10.90
N TYR A 338 12.31 10.52 -10.18
CA TYR A 338 11.56 9.43 -9.56
C TYR A 338 10.89 8.53 -10.60
N ALA A 339 10.46 9.07 -11.75
CA ALA A 339 9.85 8.28 -12.83
C ALA A 339 10.77 7.16 -13.36
N LEU A 340 12.09 7.28 -13.19
CA LEU A 340 13.06 6.21 -13.52
C LEU A 340 12.86 4.94 -12.67
N SER A 341 12.21 5.04 -11.52
CA SER A 341 11.84 3.89 -10.68
C SER A 341 10.71 3.04 -11.26
N ILE A 342 9.82 3.62 -12.07
CA ILE A 342 8.56 3.02 -12.49
C ILE A 342 8.76 1.67 -13.21
N PRO A 343 9.71 1.52 -14.17
CA PRO A 343 9.93 0.24 -14.84
C PRO A 343 10.31 -0.88 -13.86
N PHE A 344 11.17 -0.55 -12.89
CA PHE A 344 11.60 -1.48 -11.86
C PHE A 344 10.48 -1.76 -10.86
N MET A 345 9.63 -0.78 -10.56
CA MET A 345 8.45 -0.99 -9.72
C MET A 345 7.48 -1.99 -10.37
N PHE A 346 7.23 -1.89 -11.68
CA PHE A 346 6.45 -2.87 -12.42
C PHE A 346 7.07 -4.28 -12.32
N MET A 347 8.38 -4.39 -12.46
CA MET A 347 9.08 -5.67 -12.25
C MET A 347 8.92 -6.20 -10.82
N ASN A 348 9.03 -5.34 -9.80
CA ASN A 348 8.82 -5.72 -8.42
C ASN A 348 7.39 -6.25 -8.17
N TYR A 349 6.34 -5.64 -8.76
CA TYR A 349 4.97 -6.17 -8.68
C TYR A 349 4.80 -7.54 -9.36
N PHE A 350 5.48 -7.75 -10.47
CA PHE A 350 5.53 -9.06 -11.14
C PHE A 350 6.17 -10.12 -10.23
N PHE A 351 7.33 -9.81 -9.65
CA PHE A 351 8.02 -10.74 -8.74
C PHE A 351 7.26 -10.97 -7.44
N LEU A 352 6.61 -9.94 -6.88
CA LEU A 352 5.84 -10.05 -5.65
C LEU A 352 4.69 -11.06 -5.82
N GLY A 353 3.93 -10.97 -6.92
CA GLY A 353 2.86 -11.92 -7.23
C GLY A 353 3.38 -13.36 -7.40
N MET A 354 4.51 -13.53 -8.09
CA MET A 354 5.08 -14.85 -8.36
C MET A 354 5.73 -15.50 -7.12
N TYR A 355 6.48 -14.75 -6.30
CA TYR A 355 7.10 -15.27 -5.08
C TYR A 355 6.08 -15.50 -3.97
N GLY A 356 5.04 -14.66 -3.90
CA GLY A 356 3.91 -14.85 -2.98
C GLY A 356 3.21 -16.20 -3.21
N ALA A 357 2.98 -16.58 -4.46
CA ALA A 357 2.36 -17.86 -4.81
C ALA A 357 3.18 -19.12 -4.46
N ARG A 358 4.50 -18.97 -4.22
CA ARG A 358 5.42 -20.09 -3.97
C ARG A 358 5.83 -20.25 -2.50
N ASP A 359 5.21 -19.48 -1.59
CA ASP A 359 5.56 -19.43 -0.17
C ASP A 359 7.06 -19.13 0.08
N ARG A 360 7.68 -18.37 -0.83
CA ARG A 360 9.12 -18.02 -0.78
C ARG A 360 9.35 -16.68 -0.10
N GLN A 361 8.61 -16.41 0.97
CA GLN A 361 8.64 -15.13 1.69
C GLN A 361 10.04 -14.78 2.23
N HIS A 362 10.85 -15.79 2.57
CA HIS A 362 12.25 -15.61 3.02
C HIS A 362 13.14 -14.86 2.02
N HIS A 363 12.98 -15.11 0.72
CA HIS A 363 13.80 -14.44 -0.29
C HIS A 363 13.35 -12.99 -0.51
N GLN A 364 12.05 -12.73 -0.40
CA GLN A 364 11.51 -11.37 -0.45
C GLN A 364 12.08 -10.51 0.68
N ILE A 365 12.17 -11.07 1.90
CA ILE A 365 12.76 -10.39 3.06
C ILE A 365 14.21 -9.98 2.77
N GLY A 366 15.05 -10.89 2.28
CA GLY A 366 16.45 -10.61 2.00
C GLY A 366 16.65 -9.55 0.92
N ILE A 367 15.88 -9.65 -0.18
CA ILE A 367 15.99 -8.74 -1.32
C ILE A 367 15.48 -7.34 -0.96
N PHE A 368 14.29 -7.22 -0.35
CA PHE A 368 13.77 -5.91 0.06
C PHE A 368 14.56 -5.31 1.21
N GLY A 369 15.02 -6.11 2.19
CA GLY A 369 15.89 -5.63 3.25
C GLY A 369 17.18 -5.02 2.71
N PHE A 370 17.82 -5.69 1.74
CA PHE A 370 19.01 -5.15 1.07
C PHE A 370 18.71 -3.90 0.25
N ALA A 371 17.58 -3.87 -0.47
CA ALA A 371 17.16 -2.69 -1.23
C ALA A 371 16.87 -1.49 -0.33
N VAL A 372 16.23 -1.70 0.82
CA VAL A 372 16.01 -0.65 1.84
C VAL A 372 17.34 -0.14 2.37
N PHE A 373 18.29 -1.04 2.69
CA PHE A 373 19.62 -0.62 3.11
C PHE A 373 20.32 0.25 2.06
N ILE A 374 20.29 -0.16 0.79
CA ILE A 374 20.82 0.65 -0.32
C ILE A 374 20.08 1.96 -0.45
N ASN A 375 18.75 1.99 -0.31
CA ASN A 375 17.98 3.21 -0.36
C ASN A 375 18.45 4.19 0.71
N ILE A 376 18.47 3.75 1.98
CA ILE A 376 18.90 4.57 3.11
C ILE A 376 20.30 5.12 2.84
N PHE A 377 21.26 4.24 2.53
CA PHE A 377 22.64 4.64 2.24
C PHE A 377 22.72 5.68 1.11
N LEU A 378 22.02 5.46 0.00
CA LEU A 378 22.03 6.36 -1.14
C LEU A 378 21.32 7.68 -0.86
N VAL A 379 20.23 7.70 -0.08
CA VAL A 379 19.59 8.95 0.34
C VAL A 379 20.58 9.78 1.17
N TYR A 380 21.28 9.18 2.13
CA TYR A 380 22.30 9.88 2.92
C TYR A 380 23.47 10.43 2.07
N VAL A 381 23.86 9.74 0.98
CA VAL A 381 25.00 10.14 0.14
C VAL A 381 24.61 11.11 -0.99
N LEU A 382 23.49 10.87 -1.66
CA LEU A 382 23.06 11.63 -2.83
C LEU A 382 22.26 12.89 -2.46
N THR A 383 21.45 12.86 -1.39
CA THR A 383 20.62 14.01 -1.03
C THR A 383 21.43 15.27 -0.69
N PRO A 384 22.56 15.20 0.04
CA PRO A 384 23.39 16.38 0.28
C PRO A 384 24.02 16.96 -1.00
N ARG A 385 24.26 16.14 -2.03
CA ARG A 385 24.94 16.53 -3.27
C ARG A 385 23.98 17.02 -4.36
N PHE A 386 22.80 16.40 -4.46
CA PHE A 386 21.84 16.61 -5.54
C PHE A 386 20.44 17.04 -5.03
N GLY A 387 20.30 17.33 -3.73
CA GLY A 387 19.03 17.72 -3.12
C GLY A 387 17.93 16.67 -3.29
N LEU A 388 16.70 17.12 -3.52
CA LEU A 388 15.53 16.25 -3.73
C LEU A 388 15.69 15.26 -4.89
N THR A 389 16.42 15.66 -5.94
CA THR A 389 16.66 14.80 -7.09
C THR A 389 17.55 13.61 -6.73
N GLY A 390 18.52 13.83 -5.83
CA GLY A 390 19.35 12.77 -5.25
C GLY A 390 18.53 11.73 -4.49
N THR A 391 17.55 12.19 -3.68
CA THR A 391 16.61 11.30 -2.98
C THR A 391 15.80 10.46 -3.97
N ALA A 392 15.26 11.07 -5.02
CA ALA A 392 14.49 10.37 -6.04
C ALA A 392 15.32 9.34 -6.83
N LEU A 393 16.58 9.65 -7.12
CA LEU A 393 17.52 8.73 -7.77
C LEU A 393 17.89 7.57 -6.84
N ALA A 394 18.13 7.83 -5.55
CA ALA A 394 18.38 6.79 -4.55
C ALA A 394 17.24 5.77 -4.50
N THR A 395 15.99 6.25 -4.52
CA THR A 395 14.79 5.40 -4.60
C THR A 395 14.69 4.62 -5.89
N SER A 396 14.99 5.25 -7.03
CA SER A 396 15.03 4.55 -8.32
C SER A 396 16.06 3.43 -8.37
N ILE A 397 17.26 3.67 -7.83
CA ILE A 397 18.33 2.66 -7.74
C ILE A 397 17.93 1.53 -6.78
N ALA A 398 17.29 1.83 -5.66
CA ALA A 398 16.84 0.81 -4.72
C ALA A 398 15.80 -0.13 -5.33
N TYR A 399 14.81 0.39 -6.08
CA TYR A 399 13.85 -0.45 -6.81
C TYR A 399 14.54 -1.30 -7.89
N MET A 400 15.53 -0.74 -8.58
CA MET A 400 16.33 -1.47 -9.56
C MET A 400 17.09 -2.63 -8.92
N VAL A 401 17.75 -2.40 -7.78
CA VAL A 401 18.44 -3.44 -7.01
C VAL A 401 17.47 -4.54 -6.58
N ALA A 402 16.28 -4.19 -6.09
CA ALA A 402 15.27 -5.18 -5.72
C ALA A 402 14.85 -6.03 -6.93
N ALA A 403 14.55 -5.39 -8.08
CA ALA A 403 14.15 -6.08 -9.30
C ALA A 403 15.23 -7.05 -9.81
N PHE A 404 16.49 -6.62 -9.85
CA PHE A 404 17.60 -7.50 -10.22
C PHE A 404 17.84 -8.62 -9.20
N GLY A 405 17.73 -8.32 -7.91
CA GLY A 405 17.83 -9.33 -6.85
C GLY A 405 16.82 -10.46 -7.03
N PHE A 406 15.57 -10.13 -7.40
CA PHE A 406 14.55 -11.14 -7.71
C PHE A 406 14.86 -11.92 -8.98
N TYR A 407 15.36 -11.24 -10.02
CA TYR A 407 15.74 -11.85 -11.29
C TYR A 407 16.85 -12.90 -11.11
N PHE A 408 17.95 -12.55 -10.45
CA PHE A 408 19.07 -13.46 -10.22
C PHE A 408 18.70 -14.66 -9.33
N ASN A 409 17.87 -14.46 -8.30
CA ASN A 409 17.41 -15.56 -7.46
C ASN A 409 16.50 -16.54 -8.23
N LEU A 410 15.83 -16.08 -9.29
CA LEU A 410 15.05 -16.93 -10.18
C LEU A 410 15.94 -17.79 -11.10
N GLU A 411 17.02 -17.22 -11.63
CA GLU A 411 17.94 -17.94 -12.55
C GLU A 411 18.86 -18.93 -11.82
N ASN A 412 19.34 -18.60 -10.62
CA ASN A 412 20.29 -19.43 -9.86
C ASN A 412 19.69 -20.71 -9.25
N LYS A 413 18.40 -20.98 -9.46
CA LYS A 413 17.73 -22.21 -8.98
C LYS A 413 17.32 -23.15 -10.11
N LYS A 414 18.17 -23.26 -11.14
CA LYS A 414 18.15 -24.36 -12.09
C LYS A 414 18.34 -25.71 -11.39
#